data_AF-A0A373QBU9-F1
#
_entry.id   AF-A0A373QBU9-F1
#
_cell.length_a   1.000
_cell.length_b   1.000
_cell.length_c   1.000
_cell.angle_alpha   90.00
_cell.angle_beta   90.00
_cell.angle_gamma   90.00
#
_symmetry.space_group_name_H-M   'P 1'
#
loop_
_entity.id
_entity.type
_entity.pdbx_description
1 polymer ?
#
loop_
_entity_poly.entity_id
_entity_poly.type
_entity_poly.pdbx_seq_one_letter_code
_entity_poly.pdbx_strand_id
1 'polypeptide(L)' 'MQNYKSEIITSKVFNVRANTAQEALDFISHAYLNSDIVDTNNANTQFVLFSCKSNDGTDNDEYMAVRNGNSFDIVNTNNQ' A
#
# COMPACT_ATOMS: atom_id res chain seq x y z
N MET A 1 -3.95 35.03 -11.75
CA MET A 1 -3.95 33.59 -12.13
C MET A 1 -3.49 32.82 -10.90
N GLN A 2 -4.29 31.88 -10.40
CA GLN A 2 -3.84 30.97 -9.34
C GLN A 2 -2.90 29.95 -9.96
N ASN A 3 -1.67 29.85 -9.45
CA ASN A 3 -0.72 28.83 -9.87
C ASN A 3 -1.12 27.52 -9.20
N TYR A 4 -1.81 26.64 -9.94
CA TYR A 4 -2.09 25.29 -9.48
C TYR A 4 -0.85 24.42 -9.69
N LYS A 5 -0.28 23.91 -8.60
CA LYS A 5 0.80 22.93 -8.64
C LYS A 5 0.15 21.54 -8.69
N SER A 6 0.29 20.85 -9.81
CA SER A 6 -0.16 19.46 -9.96
C SER A 6 1.01 18.53 -9.66
N GLU A 7 0.88 17.68 -8.65
CA GLU A 7 1.79 16.54 -8.44
C GLU A 7 1.16 15.30 -9.06
N ILE A 8 1.91 14.62 -9.93
CA ILE A 8 1.51 13.33 -10.49
C ILE A 8 2.01 12.25 -9.52
N ILE A 9 1.09 11.67 -8.76
CA ILE A 9 1.40 10.56 -7.86
C ILE A 9 1.13 9.26 -8.62
N THR A 10 2.16 8.45 -8.85
CA THR A 10 2.02 7.11 -9.42
C THR A 10 1.65 6.12 -8.31
N SER A 11 0.42 5.61 -8.32
CA SER A 11 -0.04 4.55 -7.41
C SER A 11 0.08 3.17 -8.06
N LYS A 12 0.60 2.18 -7.32
CA LYS A 12 0.47 0.75 -7.68
C LYS A 12 -0.56 0.11 -6.76
N VAL A 13 -1.42 -0.73 -7.34
CA VAL A 13 -2.46 -1.48 -6.62
C VAL A 13 -2.04 -2.95 -6.55
N PHE A 14 -2.14 -3.55 -5.37
CA PHE A 14 -1.79 -4.95 -5.13
C PHE A 14 -3.01 -5.76 -4.68
N ASN A 15 -3.24 -6.91 -5.30
CA ASN A 15 -4.24 -7.87 -4.84
C ASN A 15 -3.52 -9.06 -4.23
N VAL A 16 -3.55 -9.18 -2.90
CA VAL A 16 -2.79 -10.19 -2.16
C VAL A 16 -3.75 -11.16 -1.46
N ARG A 17 -3.45 -12.45 -1.53
CA ARG A 17 -4.09 -13.45 -0.67
C ARG A 17 -3.26 -13.57 0.60
N ALA A 18 -3.82 -13.12 1.70
CA ALA A 18 -3.23 -13.16 3.04
C ALA A 18 -4.36 -13.30 4.06
N ASN A 19 -4.08 -13.83 5.24
CA ASN A 19 -5.10 -13.98 6.28
C ASN A 19 -5.31 -12.70 7.08
N THR A 20 -4.38 -11.74 6.98
CA THR A 20 -4.48 -10.42 7.63
C THR A 20 -3.88 -9.33 6.74
N ALA A 21 -4.34 -8.09 6.93
CA ALA A 21 -3.76 -6.92 6.24
C ALA A 21 -2.26 -6.75 6.52
N GLN A 22 -1.78 -7.09 7.72
CA GLN A 22 -0.35 -7.02 8.06
C GLN A 22 0.46 -8.04 7.26
N GLU A 23 -0.02 -9.28 7.15
CA GLU A 23 0.62 -10.33 6.34
C GLU A 23 0.68 -9.92 4.85
N ALA A 24 -0.39 -9.29 4.33
CA ALA A 24 -0.39 -8.74 2.97
C ALA A 24 0.66 -7.63 2.79
N LEU A 25 0.75 -6.70 3.75
CA LEU A 25 1.73 -5.61 3.71
C LEU A 25 3.17 -6.13 3.82
N ASP A 26 3.42 -7.11 4.68
CA ASP A 26 4.74 -7.73 4.84
C ASP A 26 5.17 -8.41 3.53
N PHE A 27 4.26 -9.13 2.86
CA PHE A 27 4.52 -9.71 1.54
C PHE A 27 4.85 -8.63 0.50
N ILE A 28 4.04 -7.57 0.40
CA ILE A 28 4.29 -6.47 -0.55
C ILE A 28 5.63 -5.80 -0.25
N SER A 29 5.95 -5.62 1.03
CA SER A 29 7.21 -5.01 1.46
C SER A 29 8.41 -5.88 1.08
N HIS A 30 8.34 -7.19 1.30
CA HIS A 30 9.42 -8.09 0.90
C HIS A 30 9.53 -8.26 -0.60
N ALA A 31 8.41 -8.51 -1.29
CA ALA A 31 8.39 -8.88 -2.70
C ALA A 31 8.61 -7.70 -3.64
N TYR A 32 8.20 -6.49 -3.23
CA TYR A 32 8.15 -5.33 -4.11
C TYR A 32 9.05 -4.19 -3.63
N LEU A 33 9.04 -3.91 -2.33
CA LEU A 33 9.74 -2.74 -1.76
C LEU A 33 11.21 -2.99 -1.43
N ASN A 34 11.57 -4.23 -1.11
CA ASN A 34 12.94 -4.68 -0.86
C ASN A 34 13.59 -5.36 -2.07
N SER A 35 12.82 -5.57 -3.15
CA SER A 35 13.34 -6.05 -4.42
C SER A 35 13.79 -4.86 -5.28
N ASP A 36 14.84 -5.01 -6.08
CA ASP A 36 15.34 -4.00 -7.03
C ASP A 36 14.30 -3.53 -8.08
N ILE A 37 13.06 -4.02 -8.01
CA ILE A 37 11.94 -3.69 -8.91
C ILE A 37 11.29 -2.35 -8.53
N VAL A 38 11.24 -2.00 -7.24
CA VAL A 38 10.76 -0.70 -6.75
C VAL A 38 11.62 -0.26 -5.58
N ASP A 39 12.58 0.63 -5.84
CA ASP A 39 13.40 1.25 -4.79
C ASP A 39 12.50 2.04 -3.83
N THR A 40 12.36 1.58 -2.58
CA THR A 40 11.62 2.30 -1.54
C THR A 40 12.37 3.48 -0.94
N ASN A 41 13.66 3.59 -1.22
CA ASN A 41 14.41 4.81 -1.00
C ASN A 41 14.11 5.86 -2.08
N ASN A 42 13.31 5.52 -3.10
CA ASN A 42 12.63 6.53 -3.89
C ASN A 42 11.61 7.21 -2.95
N ALA A 43 12.02 8.33 -2.38
CA ALA A 43 11.29 9.16 -1.42
C ALA A 43 9.89 9.62 -1.87
N ASN A 44 9.44 9.18 -3.04
CA ASN A 44 8.22 9.58 -3.71
C ASN A 44 7.05 8.58 -3.52
N THR A 45 7.28 7.36 -3.01
CA THR A 45 6.17 6.45 -2.68
C THR A 45 5.52 6.90 -1.37
N GLN A 46 4.36 7.56 -1.46
CA GLN A 46 3.63 8.11 -0.31
C GLN A 46 2.58 7.14 0.26
N PHE A 47 2.03 6.25 -0.57
CA PHE A 47 1.05 5.24 -0.14
C PHE A 47 1.04 4.01 -1.06
N VAL A 48 0.52 2.91 -0.54
CA VAL A 48 0.29 1.63 -1.24
C VAL A 48 -1.18 1.25 -1.06
N LEU A 49 -1.89 1.01 -2.16
CA LEU A 49 -3.25 0.47 -2.12
C LEU A 49 -3.19 -1.05 -2.28
N PHE A 50 -3.87 -1.79 -1.42
CA PHE A 50 -3.92 -3.23 -1.52
C PHE A 50 -5.23 -3.80 -1.00
N SER A 51 -5.70 -4.90 -1.60
CA SER A 51 -6.81 -5.68 -1.07
C SER A 51 -6.28 -6.91 -0.34
N CYS A 52 -6.85 -7.24 0.82
CA CYS A 52 -6.65 -8.52 1.48
C CYS A 52 -7.80 -9.46 1.10
N LYS A 53 -7.49 -10.73 0.84
CA LYS A 53 -8.50 -11.78 0.72
C LYS A 53 -8.07 -13.01 1.50
N SER A 54 -8.63 -13.16 2.71
CA SER A 54 -8.35 -14.30 3.56
C SER A 54 -8.91 -15.59 2.96
N ASN A 55 -8.27 -16.71 3.28
CA ASN A 55 -8.66 -18.02 2.74
C ASN A 55 -10.05 -18.45 3.23
N ASP A 56 -10.45 -18.00 4.42
CA ASP A 56 -11.76 -18.25 5.02
C ASP A 56 -12.81 -17.19 4.67
N GLY A 57 -12.44 -16.14 3.92
CA GLY A 57 -13.33 -15.07 3.49
C GLY A 57 -13.74 -14.08 4.58
N THR A 58 -13.11 -14.13 5.75
CA THR A 58 -13.34 -13.20 6.87
C THR A 58 -12.77 -11.81 6.62
N ASP A 59 -11.75 -11.68 5.78
CA ASP A 59 -11.19 -10.42 5.32
C ASP A 59 -11.24 -10.40 3.79
N ASN A 60 -12.01 -9.47 3.23
CA ASN A 60 -12.09 -9.21 1.79
C ASN A 60 -12.10 -7.69 1.55
N ASP A 61 -11.33 -6.97 2.36
CA ASP A 61 -11.34 -5.52 2.43
C ASP A 61 -10.23 -4.87 1.59
N GLU A 62 -10.42 -3.59 1.33
CA GLU A 62 -9.41 -2.72 0.72
C GLU A 62 -8.72 -1.91 1.81
N TYR A 63 -7.40 -1.77 1.64
CA TYR A 63 -6.51 -1.13 2.59
C TYR A 63 -5.58 -0.16 1.87
N MET A 64 -5.17 0.86 2.61
CA MET A 64 -4.12 1.78 2.21
C MET A 64 -3.01 1.74 3.24
N ALA A 65 -1.79 1.42 2.84
CA ALA A 65 -0.60 1.60 3.66
C ALA A 65 -0.03 3.01 3.38
N VAL A 66 0.03 3.88 4.38
CA VAL A 66 0.56 5.24 4.24
C VAL A 66 1.97 5.30 4.83
N ARG A 67 2.91 5.94 4.12
CA ARG A 67 4.29 6.04 4.58
C ARG A 67 4.38 6.89 5.86
N ASN A 68 4.99 6.33 6.89
CA ASN A 68 5.31 7.00 8.15
C ASN A 68 6.81 6.83 8.43
N GLY A 69 7.60 7.83 8.02
CA GLY A 69 9.07 7.75 8.05
C GLY A 69 9.62 6.62 7.16
N ASN A 70 10.25 5.63 7.80
CA ASN A 70 10.81 4.45 7.14
C ASN A 70 9.86 3.23 7.16
N SER A 71 8.63 3.39 7.67
CA SER A 71 7.61 2.33 7.77
C SER A 71 6.32 2.73 7.06
N PHE A 72 5.32 1.86 7.12
CA PHE A 72 3.95 2.10 6.67
C PHE A 72 2.93 1.81 7.77
N ASP A 73 1.93 2.67 7.88
CA ASP A 73 0.74 2.47 8.73
C ASP A 73 -0.43 1.99 7.86
N ILE A 74 -1.15 0.95 8.28
CA ILE A 74 -2.31 0.43 7.56
C ILE A 74 -3.56 1.22 7.95
N VAL A 75 -4.28 1.71 6.95
CA VAL A 75 -5.58 2.36 7.04
C VAL A 75 -6.61 1.49 6.34
N ASN A 76 -7.68 1.12 7.05
CA ASN A 76 -8.84 0.45 6.45
C ASN A 76 -9.65 1.50 5.68
N THR A 77 -9.86 1.31 4.37
CA THR A 77 -10.58 2.26 3.52
C THR A 77 -12.09 2.01 3.45
N ASN A 78 -12.57 0.94 4.09
CA ASN A 78 -13.97 0.51 4.05
C ASN A 78 -14.83 1.10 5.18
N ASN A 79 -14.22 1.73 6.20
CA ASN A 79 -14.94 2.48 7.22
C ASN A 79 -15.08 3.95 6.81
N GLN A 80 -16.07 4.25 5.96
CA GLN A 80 -16.63 5.61 5.81
C GLN A 80 -17.90 5.77 6.65
#